data_AF-A0A034V247-F1
#
_entry.id   AF-A0A034V247-F1
#
_cell.length_a   1.000
_cell.length_b   1.000
_cell.length_c   1.000
_cell.angle_alpha   90.00
_cell.angle_beta   90.00
_cell.angle_gamma   90.00
#
_symmetry.space_group_name_H-M   'P 1'
#
loop_
_entity.id
_entity.type
_entity.pdbx_description
1 polymer ?
#
loop_
_entity_poly.entity_id
_entity_poly.type
_entity_poly.pdbx_seq_one_letter_code
_entity_poly.pdbx_strand_id
1 'polypeptide(L)'
;VLMYGSSRSHDDLTHKLADIIKANNELKKCIETGAADHLIRECSSLLQFHVVTVIDNEMPGLPRALQKSGRPLKSIKARLKGKEGRIRGNLMGKRVDFSARTVITPDPNLNIDQVGVPRSVAQNLTYPEVVTPFNIELMQTLVQRGNTQFPGAKYIIRSNGDRIDLRFHP
;
A
#
# COMPACT_ATOMS: atom_id res chain seq x y z
N VAL A 1 9.73 3.53 -9.19
CA VAL A 1 10.42 4.69 -9.78
C VAL A 1 10.02 5.93 -8.98
N LEU A 2 10.85 6.35 -8.03
CA LEU A 2 10.66 7.61 -7.32
C LEU A 2 11.05 8.73 -8.30
N MET A 3 10.05 9.43 -8.83
CA MET A 3 10.24 10.58 -9.71
C MET A 3 10.66 11.80 -8.87
N TYR A 4 11.93 11.88 -8.50
CA TYR A 4 12.53 13.13 -8.07
C TYR A 4 12.90 13.96 -9.31
N GLY A 5 12.04 14.92 -9.67
CA GLY A 5 12.35 15.91 -10.70
C GLY A 5 11.13 16.44 -11.45
N SER A 6 10.82 17.72 -11.22
CA SER A 6 9.96 18.69 -11.96
C SER A 6 8.53 18.30 -12.38
N SER A 7 8.24 17.04 -12.69
CA SER A 7 6.91 16.56 -13.07
C SER A 7 6.16 16.00 -11.87
N ARG A 8 5.31 16.83 -11.26
CA ARG A 8 4.42 16.38 -10.18
C ARG A 8 3.23 15.63 -10.76
N SER A 9 3.27 14.30 -10.72
CA SER A 9 2.11 13.44 -10.99
C SER A 9 1.31 13.26 -9.70
N HIS A 10 0.19 13.98 -9.58
CA HIS A 10 -0.71 13.84 -8.44
C HIS A 10 -1.74 12.74 -8.70
N ASP A 11 -2.32 12.22 -7.62
CA ASP A 11 -3.37 11.21 -7.70
C ASP A 11 -4.64 11.76 -8.37
N ASP A 12 -5.40 10.86 -9.00
CA ASP A 12 -6.71 11.14 -9.60
C ASP A 12 -7.65 11.93 -8.67
N LEU A 13 -7.71 11.56 -7.38
CA LEU A 13 -8.57 12.24 -6.41
C LEU A 13 -8.08 13.67 -6.13
N THR A 14 -6.77 13.88 -6.09
CA THR A 14 -6.18 15.21 -5.88
C THR A 14 -6.55 16.16 -7.02
N HIS A 15 -6.45 15.70 -8.27
CA HIS A 15 -6.87 16.48 -9.42
C HIS A 15 -8.35 16.84 -9.35
N LYS A 16 -9.21 15.88 -8.98
CA LYS A 16 -10.65 16.13 -8.92
C LYS A 16 -11.05 17.04 -7.77
N LEU A 17 -10.39 16.95 -6.62
CA LEU A 17 -10.59 17.87 -5.49
C LEU A 17 -10.21 19.31 -5.87
N ALA A 18 -9.14 19.49 -6.66
CA ALA A 18 -8.78 20.81 -7.17
C ALA A 18 -9.87 21.38 -8.10
N ASP A 19 -10.50 20.55 -8.94
CA ASP A 19 -11.61 20.99 -9.79
C ASP A 19 -12.86 21.35 -8.97
N ILE A 20 -13.16 20.61 -7.89
CA ILE A 20 -14.25 20.95 -6.96
C ILE A 20 -14.02 22.33 -6.34
N ILE A 21 -12.81 22.61 -5.85
CA ILE A 21 -12.49 23.90 -5.23
C ILE A 21 -12.64 25.03 -6.25
N LYS A 22 -12.19 24.83 -7.49
CA LYS A 22 -12.35 25.81 -8.57
C LYS A 22 -13.82 26.09 -8.88
N ALA A 23 -14.62 25.05 -9.11
CA ALA A 23 -16.05 25.17 -9.39
C ALA A 23 -16.81 25.84 -8.23
N ASN A 24 -16.42 25.54 -6.98
CA ASN A 24 -17.01 26.16 -5.79
C ASN A 24 -16.68 27.65 -5.68
N ASN A 25 -15.43 28.04 -5.93
CA ASN A 25 -15.03 29.44 -5.92
C ASN A 25 -15.69 30.23 -7.06
N GLU A 26 -15.86 29.61 -8.22
CA GLU A 26 -16.56 30.20 -9.36
C GLU A 26 -18.05 30.41 -9.06
N LEU A 27 -18.74 29.39 -8.52
CA LEU A 27 -20.13 29.52 -8.07
C LEU A 27 -20.29 30.64 -7.03
N LYS A 28 -19.38 30.70 -6.04
CA LYS A 28 -19.39 31.76 -5.02
C LYS A 28 -19.25 33.14 -5.66
N LYS A 29 -18.32 33.30 -6.60
CA LYS A 29 -18.13 34.54 -7.34
C LYS A 29 -19.37 34.93 -8.15
N CYS A 30 -20.01 33.99 -8.84
CA CYS A 30 -21.24 34.24 -9.60
C CYS A 30 -22.37 34.78 -8.71
N ILE A 31 -22.52 34.22 -7.51
CA ILE A 31 -23.51 34.68 -6.52
C ILE A 31 -23.17 36.09 -6.02
N GLU A 32 -21.92 36.34 -5.66
CA GLU A 32 -21.45 37.65 -5.17
C GLU A 32 -21.60 38.76 -6.21
N THR A 33 -21.40 38.45 -7.50
CA THR A 33 -21.56 39.42 -8.59
C THR A 33 -23.02 39.64 -9.02
N GLY A 34 -23.99 38.92 -8.43
CA GLY A 34 -25.39 39.01 -8.83
C GLY A 34 -25.64 38.49 -10.26
N ALA A 35 -24.94 37.42 -10.65
CA ALA A 35 -25.15 36.81 -11.97
C ALA A 35 -26.58 36.29 -12.13
N ALA A 36 -27.06 36.21 -13.38
CA ALA A 36 -28.40 35.73 -13.66
C ALA A 36 -28.63 34.28 -13.17
N ASP A 37 -29.86 33.97 -12.75
CA ASP A 37 -30.24 32.68 -12.17
C ASP A 37 -29.86 31.47 -13.03
N HIS A 38 -29.91 31.59 -14.35
CA HIS A 38 -29.52 30.50 -15.26
C HIS A 38 -28.03 30.16 -15.14
N LEU A 39 -27.15 31.16 -15.01
CA LEU A 39 -25.71 30.95 -14.83
C LEU A 39 -25.40 30.33 -13.46
N ILE A 40 -26.09 30.76 -12.41
CA ILE A 40 -25.95 30.17 -11.08
C ILE A 40 -26.34 28.69 -11.10
N ARG A 41 -27.42 28.34 -11.80
CA ARG A 41 -27.85 26.93 -11.97
C ARG A 41 -26.84 26.11 -12.76
N GLU A 42 -26.22 26.66 -13.80
CA GLU A 42 -25.16 25.98 -14.56
C GLU A 42 -23.90 25.74 -13.71
N CYS A 43 -23.40 26.75 -13.00
CA CYS A 43 -22.27 26.62 -12.08
C CYS A 43 -22.55 25.62 -10.94
N SER A 44 -23.78 25.63 -10.40
CA SER A 44 -24.23 24.67 -9.39
C SER A 44 -24.25 23.24 -9.94
N SER A 45 -24.76 23.05 -11.16
CA SER A 45 -24.79 21.74 -11.83
C SER A 45 -23.39 21.21 -12.11
N LEU A 46 -22.45 22.10 -12.49
CA LEU A 46 -21.05 21.74 -12.70
C LEU A 46 -20.39 21.30 -11.39
N LEU A 47 -20.58 22.06 -10.30
CA LEU A 47 -20.07 21.67 -8.98
C LEU A 47 -20.64 20.31 -8.55
N GLN A 48 -21.94 20.09 -8.73
CA GLN A 48 -22.59 18.82 -8.44
C GLN A 48 -21.98 17.67 -9.26
N PHE A 49 -21.73 17.87 -10.54
CA PHE A 49 -21.05 16.90 -11.40
C PHE A 49 -19.67 16.53 -10.84
N HIS A 50 -18.86 17.50 -10.43
CA HIS A 50 -17.54 17.23 -9.86
C HIS A 50 -17.61 16.47 -8.53
N VAL A 51 -18.54 16.81 -7.64
CA VAL A 51 -18.74 16.12 -6.36
C VAL A 51 -19.20 14.67 -6.57
N VAL A 52 -20.19 14.45 -7.44
CA VAL A 52 -20.72 13.10 -7.72
C VAL A 52 -19.64 12.20 -8.30
N THR A 53 -18.88 12.69 -9.28
CA THR A 53 -17.86 11.88 -9.97
C THR A 53 -16.62 11.57 -9.12
N VAL A 54 -16.35 12.31 -8.03
CA VAL A 54 -15.35 11.90 -7.02
C VAL A 54 -15.76 10.61 -6.32
N ILE A 55 -17.03 10.50 -5.98
CA ILE A 55 -17.58 9.36 -5.23
C ILE A 55 -17.82 8.20 -6.18
N ASP A 56 -18.58 8.45 -7.25
CA ASP A 56 -18.99 7.46 -8.24
C ASP A 56 -18.89 8.05 -9.67
N ASN A 57 -17.89 7.60 -10.41
CA ASN A 57 -17.66 8.01 -11.80
C ASN A 57 -18.36 7.09 -12.82
N GLU A 58 -19.12 6.10 -12.35
CA GLU A 58 -19.85 5.15 -13.20
C GLU A 58 -21.37 5.27 -13.02
N MET A 59 -21.84 6.41 -12.48
CA MET A 59 -23.26 6.67 -12.29
C MET A 59 -24.00 6.67 -13.64
N PRO A 60 -25.08 5.88 -13.81
CA PRO A 60 -25.86 5.85 -15.04
C PRO A 60 -26.45 7.23 -15.37
N GLY A 61 -26.42 7.62 -16.65
CA GLY A 61 -26.99 8.89 -17.12
C GLY A 61 -26.08 10.10 -16.95
N LEU A 62 -24.92 9.99 -16.27
CA LEU A 62 -23.90 11.03 -16.23
C LEU A 62 -22.72 10.70 -17.15
N PRO A 63 -22.11 11.70 -17.81
CA PRO A 63 -20.86 11.50 -18.53
C PRO A 63 -19.73 11.17 -17.54
N ARG A 64 -18.77 10.34 -17.96
CA ARG A 64 -17.64 9.98 -17.11
C ARG A 64 -16.64 11.13 -17.06
N ALA A 65 -16.16 11.47 -15.87
CA ALA A 65 -15.01 12.35 -15.71
C ALA A 65 -13.74 11.65 -16.21
N LEU A 66 -13.06 12.29 -17.16
CA LEU A 66 -11.83 11.79 -17.76
C LEU A 66 -10.63 12.59 -17.23
N GLN A 67 -9.49 11.92 -17.10
CA GLN A 67 -8.21 12.59 -16.90
C GLN A 67 -7.76 13.25 -18.21
N LYS A 68 -6.76 14.14 -18.17
CA LYS A 68 -6.16 14.76 -19.37
C LYS A 68 -5.69 13.76 -20.44
N SER A 69 -5.38 12.53 -20.03
CA SER A 69 -4.99 11.42 -20.90
C SER A 69 -6.18 10.69 -21.56
N GLY A 70 -7.43 11.10 -21.30
CA GLY A 70 -8.64 10.42 -21.76
C GLY A 70 -9.01 9.18 -20.94
N ARG A 71 -8.18 8.76 -19.97
CA ARG A 71 -8.50 7.65 -19.06
C ARG A 71 -9.61 8.06 -18.08
N PRO A 72 -10.61 7.21 -17.80
CA PRO A 72 -11.58 7.46 -16.73
C PRO A 72 -10.92 7.63 -15.37
N LEU A 73 -11.40 8.61 -14.61
CA LEU A 73 -10.92 8.90 -13.27
C LEU A 73 -11.31 7.78 -12.29
N LYS A 74 -10.37 7.35 -11.44
CA LYS A 74 -10.63 6.31 -10.43
C LYS A 74 -11.28 6.90 -9.17
N SER A 75 -12.61 6.81 -9.10
CA SER A 75 -13.43 7.30 -7.98
C SER A 75 -13.21 6.53 -6.68
N ILE A 76 -13.72 7.06 -5.56
CA ILE A 76 -13.65 6.40 -4.25
C ILE A 76 -14.34 5.03 -4.29
N LYS A 77 -15.55 4.95 -4.85
CA LYS A 77 -16.29 3.68 -4.99
C LYS A 77 -15.50 2.66 -5.81
N ALA A 78 -14.85 3.09 -6.90
CA ALA A 78 -14.01 2.22 -7.73
C ALA A 78 -12.74 1.74 -7.01
N ARG A 79 -12.26 2.47 -5.98
CA ARG A 79 -11.14 2.00 -5.12
C ARG A 79 -11.60 0.96 -4.12
N LEU A 80 -12.85 1.02 -3.65
CA LEU A 80 -13.40 0.09 -2.66
C LEU A 80 -13.89 -1.23 -3.28
N LYS A 81 -14.59 -1.14 -4.42
CA LYS A 81 -15.19 -2.29 -5.12
C LYS A 81 -14.16 -3.01 -5.99
N GLY A 82 -14.44 -4.28 -6.30
CA GLY A 82 -13.73 -5.08 -7.29
C GLY A 82 -12.75 -6.08 -6.68
N LYS A 83 -12.16 -6.92 -7.53
CA LYS A 83 -11.18 -7.95 -7.12
C LYS A 83 -9.94 -7.33 -6.50
N GLU A 84 -9.42 -6.29 -7.14
CA GLU A 84 -8.27 -5.48 -6.69
C GLU A 84 -8.70 -4.26 -5.84
N GLY A 85 -9.97 -4.23 -5.38
CA GLY A 85 -10.48 -3.17 -4.51
C GLY A 85 -9.98 -3.31 -3.07
N ARG A 86 -10.09 -2.26 -2.26
CA ARG A 86 -9.55 -2.28 -0.89
C ARG A 86 -10.16 -3.36 -0.01
N ILE A 87 -11.46 -3.62 -0.12
CA ILE A 87 -12.13 -4.62 0.73
C ILE A 87 -11.58 -6.02 0.43
N ARG A 88 -11.61 -6.44 -0.83
CA ARG A 88 -11.16 -7.80 -1.20
C ARG A 88 -9.64 -7.93 -1.29
N GLY A 89 -8.98 -6.98 -1.95
CA GLY A 89 -7.55 -7.03 -2.24
C GLY A 89 -6.63 -6.57 -1.11
N ASN A 90 -7.14 -5.86 -0.10
CA ASN A 90 -6.30 -5.39 1.02
C ASN A 90 -6.77 -5.88 2.39
N LEU A 91 -8.08 -6.06 2.60
CA LEU A 91 -8.61 -6.54 3.88
C LEU A 91 -8.79 -8.06 3.89
N MET A 92 -9.35 -8.66 2.84
CA MET A 92 -9.57 -10.12 2.79
C MET A 92 -8.32 -10.91 2.35
N GLY A 93 -7.44 -10.30 1.55
CA GLY A 93 -6.22 -10.95 1.08
C GLY A 93 -5.06 -9.96 1.07
N LYS A 94 -4.32 -9.88 2.18
CA LYS A 94 -3.16 -8.99 2.29
C LYS A 94 -1.87 -9.74 1.92
N ARG A 95 -0.90 -9.02 1.35
CA ARG A 95 0.48 -9.52 1.30
C ARG A 95 1.01 -9.64 2.72
N VAL A 96 1.67 -10.77 3.00
CA VAL A 96 2.22 -11.09 4.32
C VAL A 96 3.74 -11.12 4.24
N ASP A 97 4.37 -10.60 5.29
CA ASP A 97 5.81 -10.73 5.50
C ASP A 97 6.13 -12.12 6.08
N PHE A 98 7.43 -12.48 6.11
CA PHE A 98 7.90 -13.77 6.63
C PHE A 98 7.31 -15.01 5.92
N SER A 99 7.09 -14.91 4.61
CA SER A 99 6.66 -16.03 3.76
C SER A 99 7.64 -16.26 2.61
N ALA A 100 7.73 -17.50 2.13
CA ALA A 100 8.54 -17.88 0.98
C ALA A 100 7.77 -18.86 0.06
N ARG A 101 8.14 -18.88 -1.22
CA ARG A 101 7.55 -19.78 -2.23
C ARG A 101 8.66 -20.30 -3.14
N THR A 102 8.66 -21.60 -3.39
CA THR A 102 9.60 -22.28 -4.30
C THR A 102 8.93 -23.50 -4.96
N VAL A 103 9.59 -24.10 -5.96
CA VAL A 103 9.16 -25.34 -6.61
C VAL A 103 9.34 -26.54 -5.66
N ILE A 104 8.42 -27.50 -5.73
CA ILE A 104 8.46 -28.73 -4.93
C ILE A 104 9.17 -29.86 -5.68
N THR A 105 9.88 -30.72 -4.93
CA THR A 105 10.55 -31.93 -5.42
C THR A 105 10.30 -33.07 -4.42
N PRO A 106 10.05 -34.31 -4.85
CA PRO A 106 9.84 -35.43 -3.92
C PRO A 106 11.15 -35.85 -3.23
N ASP A 107 11.07 -36.18 -1.93
CA ASP A 107 12.16 -36.79 -1.16
C ASP A 107 11.58 -37.91 -0.25
N PRO A 108 11.91 -39.20 -0.49
CA PRO A 108 11.37 -40.31 0.29
C PRO A 108 11.97 -40.45 1.69
N ASN A 109 13.03 -39.70 2.03
CA ASN A 109 13.68 -39.79 3.33
C ASN A 109 13.08 -38.84 4.39
N LEU A 110 12.12 -38.00 4.00
CA LEU A 110 11.43 -37.08 4.90
C LEU A 110 10.19 -37.74 5.50
N ASN A 111 9.98 -37.50 6.80
CA ASN A 111 8.75 -37.90 7.46
C ASN A 111 7.55 -37.07 6.97
N ILE A 112 6.34 -37.57 7.21
CA ILE A 112 5.09 -36.93 6.73
C ILE A 112 4.85 -35.52 7.32
N ASP A 113 5.45 -35.22 8.47
CA ASP A 113 5.37 -33.95 9.18
C ASP A 113 6.54 -32.99 8.87
N GLN A 114 7.46 -33.40 7.99
CA GLN A 114 8.65 -32.63 7.64
C GLN A 114 8.54 -31.96 6.27
N VAL A 115 9.24 -30.84 6.11
CA VAL A 115 9.39 -30.14 4.85
C VAL A 115 10.85 -29.70 4.66
N GLY A 116 11.43 -30.03 3.50
CA GLY A 116 12.77 -29.57 3.14
C GLY A 116 12.77 -28.07 2.83
N VAL A 117 13.51 -27.28 3.61
CA VAL A 117 13.66 -25.84 3.39
C VAL A 117 15.08 -25.54 2.88
N PRO A 118 15.22 -24.90 1.70
CA PRO A 118 16.54 -24.50 1.19
C PRO A 118 17.25 -23.53 2.14
N ARG A 119 18.58 -23.65 2.26
CA ARG A 119 19.39 -22.77 3.12
C ARG A 119 19.21 -21.28 2.78
N SER A 120 19.04 -20.94 1.51
CA SER A 120 18.79 -19.57 1.05
C SER A 120 17.47 -18.99 1.59
N VAL A 121 16.45 -19.82 1.80
CA VAL A 121 15.16 -19.42 2.39
C VAL A 121 15.29 -19.35 3.91
N ALA A 122 15.90 -20.35 4.53
CA ALA A 122 16.10 -20.42 5.98
C ALA A 122 16.98 -19.27 6.52
N GLN A 123 18.00 -18.86 5.75
CA GLN A 123 18.80 -17.68 6.08
C GLN A 123 18.04 -16.37 5.89
N ASN A 124 16.93 -16.37 5.14
CA ASN A 124 16.16 -15.15 4.87
C ASN A 124 15.02 -14.93 5.87
N LEU A 125 14.28 -15.99 6.17
CA LEU A 125 13.21 -15.98 7.15
C LEU A 125 13.79 -15.97 8.57
N THR A 126 13.22 -15.15 9.45
CA THR A 126 13.66 -15.03 10.84
C THR A 126 12.48 -15.22 11.77
N TYR A 127 12.74 -15.76 12.95
CA TYR A 127 11.77 -15.87 14.03
C TYR A 127 12.23 -15.03 15.24
N PRO A 128 11.37 -14.16 15.80
CA PRO A 128 11.72 -13.40 16.98
C PRO A 128 11.61 -14.29 18.22
N GLU A 129 12.75 -14.66 18.80
CA GLU A 129 12.82 -15.40 20.06
C GLU A 129 13.20 -14.46 21.21
N VAL A 130 12.47 -14.55 22.32
CA VAL A 130 12.75 -13.76 23.52
C VAL A 130 13.90 -14.42 24.28
N VAL A 131 14.89 -13.62 24.67
CA VAL A 131 16.04 -14.11 25.45
C VAL A 131 15.56 -14.47 26.86
N THR A 132 15.87 -15.69 27.27
CA THR A 132 15.60 -16.25 28.60
C THR A 132 16.91 -16.84 29.16
N PRO A 133 17.00 -17.09 30.48
CA PRO A 133 18.18 -17.75 31.06
C PRO A 133 18.48 -19.12 30.44
N PHE A 134 17.48 -19.79 29.86
CA PHE A 134 17.62 -21.12 29.27
C PHE A 134 18.20 -21.12 27.85
N ASN A 135 17.97 -20.05 27.07
CA ASN A 135 18.42 -19.98 25.67
C ASN A 135 19.56 -18.98 25.45
N ILE A 136 20.02 -18.27 26.49
CA ILE A 136 20.99 -17.19 26.37
C ILE A 136 22.30 -17.61 25.68
N GLU A 137 22.84 -18.78 26.03
CA GLU A 137 24.08 -19.31 25.44
C GLU A 137 23.91 -19.60 23.94
N LEU A 138 22.77 -20.22 23.59
CA LEU A 138 22.43 -20.51 22.20
C LEU A 138 22.24 -19.21 21.40
N MET A 139 21.49 -18.25 21.93
CA MET A 139 21.23 -16.96 21.28
C MET A 139 22.51 -16.17 21.07
N GLN A 140 23.42 -16.14 22.06
CA GLN A 140 24.74 -15.52 21.92
C GLN A 140 25.55 -16.17 20.79
N THR A 141 25.53 -17.50 20.69
CA THR A 141 26.22 -18.24 19.62
C THR A 141 25.65 -17.89 18.23
N LEU A 142 24.32 -17.78 18.10
CA LEU A 142 23.66 -17.41 16.84
C LEU A 142 23.99 -15.97 16.42
N VAL A 143 24.07 -15.05 17.39
CA VAL A 143 24.46 -13.66 17.16
C VAL A 143 25.92 -13.57 16.72
N GLN A 144 26.84 -14.30 17.38
CA GLN A 144 28.26 -14.32 17.03
C GLN A 144 28.52 -14.84 15.60
N ARG A 145 27.71 -15.80 15.13
CA ARG A 145 27.76 -16.28 13.74
C ARG A 145 27.24 -15.25 12.72
N GLY A 146 26.41 -14.31 13.17
CA GLY A 146 25.88 -13.21 12.39
C GLY A 146 24.92 -13.65 11.28
N ASN A 147 24.75 -12.77 10.27
CA ASN A 147 23.79 -12.96 9.18
C ASN A 147 24.30 -13.86 8.05
N THR A 148 25.61 -14.08 7.92
CA THR A 148 26.20 -14.77 6.76
C THR A 148 26.28 -16.29 6.94
N GLN A 149 26.42 -16.77 8.18
CA GLN A 149 26.55 -18.20 8.48
C GLN A 149 25.24 -18.78 9.01
N PHE A 150 24.86 -19.95 8.52
CA PHE A 150 23.71 -20.71 9.03
C PHE A 150 24.21 -21.83 9.96
N PRO A 151 23.59 -22.07 11.13
CA PRO A 151 22.54 -21.27 11.78
C PRO A 151 23.07 -19.97 12.41
N GLY A 152 22.37 -18.85 12.24
CA GLY A 152 22.76 -17.52 12.74
C GLY A 152 21.56 -16.58 12.94
N ALA A 153 21.83 -15.32 13.27
CA ALA A 153 20.82 -14.30 13.54
C ALA A 153 20.98 -13.06 12.63
N LYS A 154 19.89 -12.30 12.44
CA LYS A 154 19.92 -11.05 11.64
C LYS A 154 19.85 -9.78 12.46
N TYR A 155 19.02 -9.79 13.50
CA TYR A 155 18.68 -8.59 14.25
C TYR A 155 18.69 -8.87 15.74
N ILE A 156 19.12 -7.88 16.52
CA ILE A 156 18.90 -7.83 17.96
C ILE A 156 17.92 -6.71 18.22
N ILE A 157 16.85 -7.00 18.96
CA ILE A 157 15.89 -5.99 19.43
C ILE A 157 16.11 -5.82 20.92
N ARG A 158 16.51 -4.62 21.34
CA ARG A 158 16.71 -4.28 22.75
C ARG A 158 15.38 -3.96 23.43
N SER A 159 15.37 -3.91 24.75
CA SER A 159 14.18 -3.58 25.56
C SER A 159 13.61 -2.18 25.29
N ASN A 160 14.44 -1.26 24.78
CA ASN A 160 14.02 0.08 24.37
C ASN A 160 13.42 0.13 22.94
N GLY A 161 13.37 -1.00 22.23
CA GLY A 161 12.86 -1.09 20.86
C GLY A 161 13.91 -0.86 19.77
N ASP A 162 15.17 -0.55 20.15
CA ASP A 162 16.24 -0.37 19.17
C ASP A 162 16.54 -1.68 18.45
N ARG A 163 16.58 -1.60 17.12
CA ARG A 163 16.89 -2.73 16.25
C ARG A 163 18.32 -2.60 15.72
N ILE A 164 19.19 -3.49 16.16
CA ILE A 164 20.57 -3.60 15.69
C ILE A 164 20.60 -4.60 14.53
N ASP A 165 21.11 -4.16 13.38
CA ASP A 165 21.32 -5.02 12.21
C ASP A 165 22.75 -5.60 12.24
N LEU A 166 22.82 -6.94 12.36
CA LEU A 166 24.09 -7.68 12.45
C LEU A 166 24.87 -7.70 11.14
N ARG A 167 24.30 -7.22 10.03
CA ARG A 167 25.04 -7.07 8.76
C ARG A 167 26.06 -5.94 8.80
N PHE A 168 25.81 -4.93 9.61
CA PHE A 168 26.65 -3.72 9.71
C PHE A 168 27.38 -3.62 11.06
N HIS A 169 27.10 -4.54 11.98
CA HIS A 169 27.71 -4.65 13.30
C HIS A 169 28.12 -6.11 13.54
N PRO A 170 29.19 -6.58 12.85
CA PRO A 170 29.69 -7.94 12.98
C PRO A 170 30.30 -8.22 14.35
#